data_AF-A0A7J6PG78-F1
#
_entry.id   AF-A0A7J6PG78-F1
#
_cell.length_a   1.000
_cell.length_b   1.000
_cell.length_c   1.000
_cell.angle_alpha   90.00
_cell.angle_beta   90.00
_cell.angle_gamma   90.00
#
_symmetry.space_group_name_H-M   'P 1'
#
loop_
_entity.id
_entity.type
_entity.pdbx_description
1 polymer ?
#
loop_
_entity_poly.entity_id
_entity_poly.type
_entity_poly.pdbx_seq_one_letter_code
_entity_poly.pdbx_strand_id
1 'polypeptide(L)'
;MAEFAKEAGGELFSYNRENWKFNNELRQKNLYQQQKMRVRQVDLYREDLHDLFGLTIGKMDNYATVSTILLVWCIEMFYKGRIPSPTQNFLFWAYAISLGTSIIFLLFSLWFALHASVNAQVFSVRALTQWLRLPVPSAQEIADAASRLKDYEASGVVSMLRVPIVFEQGRKYGHDLPKDLRTQPSSLANKNRPNRGVADLTTDWEVFLAHFNLFNMMHKKWQCHEAFARVCMCWGTNQLLTAMSYFSLAYYGVFFNQPWAAYAYTICCFTAAFIHMQINALLTPRENMVMLFLLFVPLALQSIDTALYINAVQKEDTYAITEFGGAITGLVAVILAGGWQAFFIYLCKPDSKGLPVKFSTVWCIDVMGFGVETMEEVAEPLAQPKHMHAGHLNLPSFPEDGPLNTYGPASDKINFKNPRRGYHPDISEDLRKQCKATERSLGRLFRHWETEKEQKQLSDGELRELEQLKGEFATQRKALAGAVRAEQGRGDCTPGTPFQPREGWIRLEYVDEEGQTMPYHLNCDTGEVQWDMPDEALQGRARGLSLIPEELDEYEQKVKAYKEVQKTKGFHLLEDNRFNEARSRMPLRMTKLWQHRLPPMLVWCHS
;
A
#
# COMPACT_ATOMS: atom_id res chain seq x y z
N MET A 1 12.81 -18.56 76.31
CA MET A 1 12.82 -19.25 75.00
C MET A 1 11.50 -19.10 74.27
N ALA A 2 10.37 -19.58 74.80
CA ALA A 2 9.07 -19.45 74.13
C ALA A 2 8.60 -17.99 73.96
N GLU A 3 8.82 -17.14 74.97
CA GLU A 3 8.45 -15.72 74.93
C GLU A 3 9.28 -14.94 73.92
N PHE A 4 10.61 -15.17 73.90
CA PHE A 4 11.53 -14.60 72.90
C PHE A 4 11.19 -15.05 71.47
N ALA A 5 10.81 -16.33 71.27
CA ALA A 5 10.38 -16.82 69.97
C ALA A 5 9.06 -16.18 69.51
N LYS A 6 8.17 -15.85 70.46
CA LYS A 6 6.91 -15.15 70.18
C LYS A 6 7.15 -13.69 69.78
N GLU A 7 8.02 -12.98 70.50
CA GLU A 7 8.40 -11.59 70.17
C GLU A 7 9.12 -11.53 68.82
N ALA A 8 10.16 -12.35 68.63
CA ALA A 8 10.91 -12.39 67.37
C ALA A 8 10.03 -12.79 66.18
N GLY A 9 9.10 -13.74 66.36
CA GLY A 9 8.13 -14.13 65.33
C GLY A 9 7.16 -13.00 64.97
N GLY A 10 6.73 -12.22 65.97
CA GLY A 10 5.88 -11.04 65.78
C GLY A 10 6.59 -9.93 64.99
N GLU A 11 7.84 -9.61 65.36
CA GLU A 11 8.64 -8.60 64.67
C GLU A 11 8.95 -9.01 63.21
N LEU A 12 9.34 -10.26 62.98
CA LEU A 12 9.56 -10.81 61.64
C LEU A 12 8.30 -10.75 60.77
N PHE A 13 7.14 -11.10 61.34
CA PHE A 13 5.87 -11.03 60.63
C PHE A 13 5.52 -9.58 60.24
N SER A 14 5.69 -8.63 61.16
CA SER A 14 5.43 -7.20 60.89
C SER A 14 6.35 -6.68 59.80
N TYR A 15 7.64 -6.98 59.89
CA TYR A 15 8.64 -6.59 58.90
C TYR A 15 8.33 -7.13 57.49
N ASN A 16 7.98 -8.42 57.37
CA ASN A 16 7.64 -9.02 56.08
C ASN A 16 6.34 -8.46 55.50
N ARG A 17 5.35 -8.16 56.35
CA ARG A 17 4.10 -7.51 55.93
C ARG A 17 4.36 -6.10 55.41
N GLU A 18 5.19 -5.31 56.08
CA GLU A 18 5.57 -3.97 55.64
C GLU A 18 6.37 -4.00 54.34
N ASN A 19 7.33 -4.91 54.20
CA ASN A 19 8.07 -5.09 52.96
C ASN A 19 7.19 -5.55 51.79
N TRP A 20 6.25 -6.47 52.05
CA TRP A 20 5.27 -6.87 51.04
C TRP A 20 4.42 -5.69 50.59
N LYS A 21 3.96 -4.87 51.55
CA LYS A 21 3.19 -3.65 51.26
C LYS A 21 4.02 -2.67 50.41
N PHE A 22 5.26 -2.39 50.81
CA PHE A 22 6.16 -1.50 50.06
C PHE A 22 6.42 -2.00 48.62
N ASN A 23 6.74 -3.29 48.47
CA ASN A 23 6.98 -3.89 47.15
C ASN A 23 5.73 -3.85 46.26
N ASN A 24 4.54 -4.07 46.83
CA ASN A 24 3.30 -3.96 46.09
C ASN A 24 2.94 -2.52 45.71
N GLU A 25 3.17 -1.56 46.59
CA GLU A 25 3.02 -0.14 46.25
C GLU A 25 3.97 0.24 45.09
N LEU A 26 5.21 -0.24 45.11
CA LEU A 26 6.15 -0.01 44.01
C LEU A 26 5.70 -0.69 42.71
N ARG A 27 5.20 -1.92 42.80
CA ARG A 27 4.65 -2.65 41.64
C ARG A 27 3.44 -1.92 41.05
N GLN A 28 2.53 -1.46 41.90
CA GLN A 28 1.36 -0.69 41.49
C GLN A 28 1.77 0.63 40.82
N LYS A 29 2.76 1.34 41.38
CA LYS A 29 3.36 2.54 40.76
C LYS A 29 3.95 2.24 39.38
N ASN A 30 4.70 1.14 39.24
CA ASN A 30 5.27 0.74 37.95
C ASN A 30 4.18 0.41 36.92
N LEU A 31 3.11 -0.29 37.33
CA LEU A 31 1.97 -0.59 36.45
C LEU A 31 1.27 0.69 35.97
N TYR A 32 1.01 1.65 36.88
CA TYR A 32 0.43 2.94 36.49
C TYR A 32 1.35 3.74 35.58
N GLN A 33 2.67 3.71 35.81
CA GLN A 33 3.64 4.36 34.92
C GLN A 33 3.62 3.74 33.51
N GLN A 34 3.58 2.41 33.41
CA GLN A 34 3.46 1.72 32.12
C GLN A 34 2.16 2.05 31.40
N GLN A 35 1.03 2.07 32.10
CA GLN A 35 -0.25 2.49 31.53
C GLN A 35 -0.19 3.94 31.05
N LYS A 36 0.42 4.84 31.83
CA LYS A 36 0.63 6.24 31.44
C LYS A 36 1.51 6.38 30.20
N MET A 37 2.57 5.57 30.07
CA MET A 37 3.41 5.54 28.87
C MET A 37 2.63 5.06 27.64
N ARG A 38 1.78 4.03 27.77
CA ARG A 38 0.93 3.54 26.67
C ARG A 38 -0.09 4.58 26.20
N VAL A 39 -0.73 5.27 27.14
CA VAL A 39 -1.66 6.37 26.81
C VAL A 39 -0.92 7.46 26.04
N ARG A 40 0.24 7.91 26.54
CA ARG A 40 1.06 8.91 25.84
C ARG A 40 1.52 8.47 24.45
N GLN A 41 1.87 7.20 24.27
CA GLN A 41 2.24 6.67 22.97
C GLN A 41 1.07 6.72 21.97
N VAL A 42 -0.14 6.36 22.43
CA VAL A 42 -1.34 6.47 21.60
C VAL A 42 -1.69 7.93 21.32
N ASP A 43 -1.46 8.84 22.27
CA ASP A 43 -1.63 10.28 22.04
C ASP A 43 -0.69 10.78 20.93
N LEU A 44 0.59 10.40 20.96
CA LEU A 44 1.55 10.71 19.89
C LEU A 44 1.09 10.18 18.53
N TYR A 45 0.62 8.93 18.46
CA TYR A 45 0.10 8.37 17.20
C TYR A 45 -1.15 9.11 16.69
N ARG A 46 -1.95 9.68 17.60
CA ARG A 46 -3.12 10.49 17.21
C ARG A 46 -2.69 11.82 16.63
N GLU A 47 -1.68 12.45 17.22
CA GLU A 47 -1.06 13.68 16.73
C GLU A 47 -0.44 13.44 15.35
N ASP A 48 0.35 12.37 15.16
CA ASP A 48 0.96 12.01 13.88
C ASP A 48 -0.10 11.83 12.77
N LEU A 49 -1.19 11.10 13.06
CA LEU A 49 -2.30 10.95 12.12
C LEU A 49 -2.97 12.29 11.83
N HIS A 50 -3.22 13.11 12.86
CA HIS A 50 -3.80 14.44 12.68
C HIS A 50 -2.96 15.32 11.75
N ASP A 51 -1.64 15.30 11.93
CA ASP A 51 -0.72 16.09 11.11
C ASP A 51 -0.65 15.57 9.67
N LEU A 52 -0.61 14.25 9.47
CA LEU A 52 -0.63 13.64 8.14
C LEU A 52 -1.92 13.97 7.36
N PHE A 53 -3.07 13.85 8.01
CA PHE A 53 -4.35 14.23 7.42
C PHE A 53 -4.44 15.75 7.21
N GLY A 54 -3.99 16.53 8.19
CA GLY A 54 -3.95 18.00 8.14
C GLY A 54 -3.12 18.52 6.96
N LEU A 55 -2.00 17.87 6.66
CA LEU A 55 -1.17 18.21 5.51
C LEU A 55 -1.89 17.99 4.18
N THR A 56 -2.62 16.88 4.04
CA THR A 56 -3.41 16.62 2.81
C THR A 56 -4.58 17.60 2.69
N ILE A 57 -5.32 17.82 3.78
CA ILE A 57 -6.47 18.73 3.80
C ILE A 57 -6.01 20.15 3.45
N GLY A 58 -4.99 20.67 4.14
CA GLY A 58 -4.46 22.01 3.88
C GLY A 58 -3.93 22.18 2.45
N LYS A 59 -3.27 21.15 1.90
CA LYS A 59 -2.82 21.16 0.50
C LYS A 59 -3.99 21.20 -0.49
N MET A 60 -5.03 20.39 -0.28
CA MET A 60 -6.20 20.35 -1.17
C MET A 60 -7.02 21.64 -1.09
N ASP A 61 -7.18 22.21 0.11
CA ASP A 61 -7.89 23.47 0.31
C ASP A 61 -7.14 24.64 -0.35
N ASN A 62 -5.81 24.62 -0.34
CA ASN A 62 -4.98 25.56 -1.10
C ASN A 62 -5.17 25.41 -2.61
N TYR A 63 -5.20 24.18 -3.14
CA TYR A 63 -5.48 23.94 -4.56
C TYR A 63 -6.87 24.40 -4.97
N ALA A 64 -7.87 24.17 -4.12
CA ALA A 64 -9.22 24.67 -4.34
C ALA A 64 -9.25 26.21 -4.39
N THR A 65 -8.58 26.88 -3.44
CA THR A 65 -8.52 28.35 -3.36
C THR A 65 -7.81 28.96 -4.58
N VAL A 66 -6.66 28.41 -4.99
CA VAL A 66 -5.97 28.90 -6.18
C VAL A 66 -6.80 28.67 -7.43
N SER A 67 -7.41 27.49 -7.56
CA SER A 67 -8.23 27.14 -8.72
C SER A 67 -9.47 28.02 -8.83
N THR A 68 -10.11 28.41 -7.73
CA THR A 68 -11.27 29.32 -7.76
C THR A 68 -10.87 30.74 -8.19
N ILE A 69 -9.74 31.27 -7.70
CA ILE A 69 -9.23 32.57 -8.11
C ILE A 69 -8.93 32.58 -9.63
N LEU A 70 -8.22 31.57 -10.11
CA LEU A 70 -7.92 31.44 -11.53
C LEU A 70 -9.18 31.26 -12.37
N LEU A 71 -10.15 30.48 -11.90
CA LEU A 71 -11.43 30.28 -12.58
C LEU A 71 -12.21 31.58 -12.71
N VAL A 72 -12.27 32.40 -11.65
CA VAL A 72 -12.89 33.73 -11.69
C VAL A 72 -12.18 34.61 -12.73
N TRP A 73 -10.85 34.57 -12.78
CA TRP A 73 -10.10 35.31 -13.79
C TRP A 73 -10.40 34.84 -15.21
N CYS A 74 -10.47 33.52 -15.45
CA CYS A 74 -10.86 32.98 -16.75
C CYS A 74 -12.27 33.41 -17.17
N ILE A 75 -13.23 33.40 -16.24
CA ILE A 75 -14.61 33.83 -16.49
C ILE A 75 -14.66 35.34 -16.80
N GLU A 76 -13.93 36.16 -16.04
CA GLU A 76 -13.83 37.60 -16.27
C GLU A 76 -13.21 37.91 -17.64
N MET A 77 -12.15 37.20 -18.03
CA MET A 77 -11.58 37.30 -19.38
C MET A 77 -12.56 36.85 -20.47
N PHE A 78 -13.39 35.83 -20.20
CA PHE A 78 -14.37 35.36 -21.16
C PHE A 78 -15.47 36.41 -21.43
N TYR A 79 -15.97 37.08 -20.40
CA TYR A 79 -17.05 38.07 -20.53
C TYR A 79 -16.56 39.47 -20.90
N LYS A 80 -15.51 39.96 -20.24
CA LYS A 80 -15.00 41.33 -20.43
C LYS A 80 -13.86 41.41 -21.44
N GLY A 81 -13.08 40.34 -21.61
CA GLY A 81 -11.94 40.26 -22.54
C GLY A 81 -12.36 40.09 -23.99
N ARG A 82 -13.18 41.01 -24.50
CA ARG A 82 -13.58 41.03 -25.92
C ARG A 82 -12.38 41.38 -26.78
N ILE A 83 -12.07 40.46 -27.69
CA ILE A 83 -11.06 40.68 -28.72
C ILE A 83 -11.58 41.77 -29.69
N PRO A 84 -10.73 42.74 -30.07
CA PRO A 84 -11.13 43.85 -30.93
C PRO A 84 -11.44 43.36 -32.35
N SER A 85 -12.41 44.00 -33.01
CA SER A 85 -12.94 43.61 -34.33
C SER A 85 -11.94 43.44 -35.48
N PRO A 86 -10.76 44.12 -35.54
CA PRO A 86 -9.77 43.84 -36.59
C PRO A 86 -9.01 42.52 -36.42
N THR A 87 -9.23 41.77 -35.34
CA THR A 87 -8.47 40.55 -35.08
C THR A 87 -8.90 39.41 -36.01
N GLN A 88 -7.92 38.72 -36.58
CA GLN A 88 -8.16 37.59 -37.47
C GLN A 88 -8.78 36.39 -36.73
N ASN A 89 -9.63 35.64 -37.44
CA ASN A 89 -10.40 34.54 -36.87
C ASN A 89 -9.53 33.44 -36.23
N PHE A 90 -8.36 33.12 -36.79
CA PHE A 90 -7.51 32.06 -36.24
C PHE A 90 -7.01 32.39 -34.83
N LEU A 91 -6.70 33.66 -34.56
CA LEU A 91 -6.21 34.11 -33.25
C LEU A 91 -7.34 34.16 -32.24
N PHE A 92 -8.54 34.57 -32.67
CA PHE A 92 -9.75 34.54 -31.86
C PHE A 92 -10.11 33.11 -31.43
N TRP A 93 -10.10 32.14 -32.35
CA TRP A 93 -10.43 30.75 -32.02
C TRP A 93 -9.39 30.10 -31.13
N ALA A 94 -8.10 30.37 -31.36
CA ALA A 94 -7.02 29.88 -30.49
C ALA A 94 -7.18 30.42 -29.05
N TYR A 95 -7.47 31.72 -28.90
CA TYR A 95 -7.80 32.32 -27.61
C TYR A 95 -9.01 31.65 -26.95
N ALA A 96 -10.14 31.55 -27.66
CA ALA A 96 -11.39 31.04 -27.11
C ALA A 96 -11.28 29.56 -26.68
N ILE A 97 -10.60 28.73 -27.47
CA ILE A 97 -10.40 27.30 -27.16
C ILE A 97 -9.47 27.13 -25.96
N SER A 98 -8.35 27.85 -25.90
CA SER A 98 -7.44 27.79 -24.75
C SER A 98 -8.12 28.29 -23.48
N LEU A 99 -8.91 29.37 -23.55
CA LEU A 99 -9.65 29.89 -22.41
C LEU A 99 -10.75 28.91 -21.94
N GLY A 100 -11.53 28.35 -22.86
CA GLY A 100 -12.55 27.34 -22.55
C GLY A 100 -11.95 26.08 -21.94
N THR A 101 -10.81 25.61 -22.46
CA THR A 101 -10.06 24.48 -21.90
C THR A 101 -9.58 24.81 -20.49
N SER A 102 -9.07 26.01 -20.26
CA SER A 102 -8.65 26.45 -18.92
C SER A 102 -9.79 26.38 -17.91
N ILE A 103 -10.97 26.91 -18.24
CA ILE A 103 -12.16 26.88 -17.39
C ILE A 103 -12.54 25.44 -17.01
N ILE A 104 -12.63 24.54 -17.99
CA ILE A 104 -13.03 23.14 -17.76
C ILE A 104 -12.04 22.43 -16.83
N PHE A 105 -10.73 22.58 -17.07
CA PHE A 105 -9.73 21.89 -16.26
C PHE A 105 -9.53 22.50 -14.88
N LEU A 106 -9.69 23.81 -14.70
CA LEU A 106 -9.73 24.43 -13.37
C LEU A 106 -10.97 23.96 -12.58
N LEU A 107 -12.11 23.77 -13.25
CA LEU A 107 -13.30 23.20 -12.62
C LEU A 107 -13.08 21.74 -12.18
N PHE A 108 -12.46 20.92 -13.02
CA PHE A 108 -12.10 19.55 -12.63
C PHE A 108 -11.09 19.53 -11.48
N SER A 109 -10.12 20.44 -11.47
CA SER A 109 -9.17 20.57 -10.35
C SER A 109 -9.89 20.86 -9.04
N LEU A 110 -10.82 21.82 -9.04
CA LEU A 110 -11.64 22.16 -7.89
C LEU A 110 -12.48 20.96 -7.42
N TRP A 111 -13.13 20.26 -8.35
CA TRP A 111 -13.93 19.07 -8.05
C TRP A 111 -13.09 17.98 -7.37
N PHE A 112 -11.93 17.66 -7.92
CA PHE A 112 -11.04 16.63 -7.37
C PHE A 112 -10.44 17.04 -6.02
N ALA A 113 -10.06 18.31 -5.86
CA ALA A 113 -9.55 18.84 -4.60
C ALA A 113 -10.61 18.74 -3.47
N LEU A 114 -11.86 19.10 -3.76
CA LEU A 114 -12.97 18.97 -2.82
C LEU A 114 -13.22 17.50 -2.44
N HIS A 115 -13.26 16.60 -3.42
CA HIS A 115 -13.42 15.17 -3.15
C HIS A 115 -12.27 14.60 -2.32
N ALA A 116 -11.03 15.00 -2.59
CA ALA A 116 -9.87 14.55 -1.81
C ALA A 116 -9.92 15.08 -0.37
N SER A 117 -10.22 16.37 -0.19
CA SER A 117 -10.31 17.03 1.14
C SER A 117 -11.41 16.40 2.01
N VAL A 118 -12.62 16.25 1.48
CA VAL A 118 -13.75 15.65 2.21
C VAL A 118 -13.47 14.19 2.59
N ASN A 119 -12.93 13.40 1.67
CA ASN A 119 -12.59 12.00 1.98
C ASN A 119 -11.50 11.93 3.05
N ALA A 120 -10.45 12.74 2.96
CA ALA A 120 -9.38 12.80 3.97
C ALA A 120 -9.95 13.14 5.36
N GLN A 121 -10.87 14.11 5.45
CA GLN A 121 -11.54 14.46 6.72
C GLN A 121 -12.36 13.29 7.28
N VAL A 122 -13.17 12.63 6.46
CA VAL A 122 -13.99 11.48 6.88
C VAL A 122 -13.11 10.33 7.38
N PHE A 123 -12.02 10.01 6.66
CA PHE A 123 -11.09 8.96 7.07
C PHE A 123 -10.28 9.34 8.30
N SER A 124 -9.92 10.62 8.48
CA SER A 124 -9.26 11.12 9.69
C SER A 124 -10.14 10.89 10.93
N VAL A 125 -11.40 11.36 10.89
CA VAL A 125 -12.35 11.16 11.99
C VAL A 125 -12.59 9.68 12.25
N ARG A 126 -12.73 8.87 11.18
CA ARG A 126 -12.89 7.42 11.31
C ARG A 126 -11.69 6.76 11.97
N ALA A 127 -10.47 7.13 11.58
CA ALA A 127 -9.26 6.56 12.15
C ALA A 127 -9.12 6.87 13.63
N LEU A 128 -9.38 8.12 14.01
CA LEU A 128 -9.27 8.58 15.39
C LEU A 128 -10.37 8.03 16.31
N THR A 129 -11.55 7.71 15.77
CA THR A 129 -12.70 7.24 16.57
C THR A 129 -12.85 5.71 16.60
N GLN A 130 -12.46 5.02 15.52
CA GLN A 130 -12.64 3.57 15.40
C GLN A 130 -11.36 2.78 15.65
N TRP A 131 -10.21 3.27 15.16
CA TRP A 131 -8.96 2.50 15.19
C TRP A 131 -8.05 2.92 16.33
N LEU A 132 -7.87 4.22 16.54
CA LEU A 132 -6.92 4.74 17.51
C LEU A 132 -7.62 5.21 18.79
N ARG A 133 -8.39 4.30 19.41
CA ARG A 133 -9.01 4.54 20.72
C ARG A 133 -7.96 4.45 21.83
N LEU A 134 -8.12 5.29 22.85
CA LEU A 134 -7.29 5.22 24.05
C LEU A 134 -7.40 3.83 24.69
N PRO A 135 -6.27 3.23 25.11
CA PRO A 135 -6.28 1.95 25.79
C PRO A 135 -6.87 2.15 27.18
N VAL A 136 -8.17 1.89 27.33
CA VAL A 136 -8.83 1.90 28.64
C VAL A 136 -8.49 0.59 29.33
N PRO A 137 -7.86 0.62 30.52
CA PRO A 137 -7.55 -0.59 31.24
C PRO A 137 -8.84 -1.33 31.61
N SER A 138 -8.85 -2.63 31.40
CA SER A 138 -10.03 -3.44 31.74
C SER A 138 -10.25 -3.46 33.26
N ALA A 139 -11.50 -3.63 33.71
CA ALA A 139 -11.81 -3.77 35.13
C ALA A 139 -11.00 -4.90 35.80
N GLN A 140 -10.67 -5.95 35.03
CA GLN A 140 -9.81 -7.02 35.48
C GLN A 140 -8.35 -6.57 35.65
N GLU A 141 -7.78 -5.82 34.70
CA GLU A 141 -6.43 -5.26 34.84
C GLU A 141 -6.33 -4.29 36.03
N ILE A 142 -7.39 -3.51 36.29
CA ILE A 142 -7.47 -2.63 37.46
C ILE A 142 -7.55 -3.47 38.75
N ALA A 143 -8.36 -4.54 38.76
CA ALA A 143 -8.49 -5.44 39.90
C ALA A 143 -7.20 -6.23 40.17
N ASP A 144 -6.47 -6.63 39.13
CA ASP A 144 -5.19 -7.32 39.20
C ASP A 144 -4.06 -6.38 39.63
N ALA A 145 -4.17 -5.08 39.32
CA ALA A 145 -3.26 -4.04 39.80
C ALA A 145 -3.53 -3.64 41.27
N ALA A 146 -4.76 -3.86 41.77
CA ALA A 146 -5.10 -3.57 43.15
C ALA A 146 -4.53 -4.66 44.08
N SER A 147 -3.50 -4.31 44.86
CA SER A 147 -2.94 -5.23 45.85
C SER A 147 -3.94 -5.49 46.97
N ARG A 148 -4.41 -6.74 47.12
CA ARG A 148 -5.31 -7.10 48.22
C ARG A 148 -4.49 -7.72 49.34
N LEU A 149 -4.70 -7.30 50.58
CA LEU A 149 -4.02 -7.89 51.74
C LEU A 149 -4.24 -9.41 51.84
N LYS A 150 -5.40 -9.88 51.34
CA LYS A 150 -5.73 -11.29 51.18
C LYS A 150 -4.69 -12.07 50.37
N ASP A 151 -4.02 -11.44 49.41
CA ASP A 151 -3.00 -12.08 48.57
C ASP A 151 -1.70 -12.34 49.37
N TYR A 152 -1.40 -11.51 50.38
CA TYR A 152 -0.35 -11.78 51.36
C TYR A 152 -0.73 -12.94 52.28
N GLU A 153 -1.99 -12.97 52.73
CA GLU A 153 -2.48 -14.04 53.58
C GLU A 153 -2.47 -15.40 52.87
N ALA A 154 -2.71 -15.38 51.55
CA ALA A 154 -2.69 -16.57 50.71
C ALA A 154 -1.27 -17.11 50.38
N SER A 155 -0.20 -16.34 50.57
CA SER A 155 1.16 -16.78 50.21
C SER A 155 1.78 -17.78 51.20
N GLY A 156 1.06 -18.14 52.27
CA GLY A 156 1.43 -19.18 53.22
C GLY A 156 2.40 -18.70 54.32
N VAL A 157 2.35 -19.37 55.48
CA VAL A 157 3.08 -18.97 56.71
C VAL A 157 4.60 -18.86 56.51
N VAL A 158 5.17 -19.71 55.65
CA VAL A 158 6.60 -19.71 55.35
C VAL A 158 7.05 -18.42 54.66
N SER A 159 6.20 -17.82 53.80
CA SER A 159 6.49 -16.53 53.17
C SER A 159 6.38 -15.36 54.15
N MET A 160 5.51 -15.49 55.16
CA MET A 160 5.27 -14.47 56.17
C MET A 160 6.40 -14.37 57.20
N LEU A 161 7.17 -15.44 57.39
CA LEU A 161 8.27 -15.53 58.36
C LEU A 161 9.66 -15.57 57.69
N ARG A 162 9.78 -15.02 56.48
CA ARG A 162 11.04 -14.99 55.73
C ARG A 162 12.09 -14.10 56.42
N VAL A 163 13.33 -14.59 56.52
CA VAL A 163 14.47 -13.82 57.04
C VAL A 163 15.30 -13.29 55.85
N PRO A 164 15.37 -11.97 55.61
CA PRO A 164 15.91 -11.42 54.36
C PRO A 164 17.35 -11.85 54.04
N ILE A 165 18.22 -11.90 55.05
CA ILE A 165 19.67 -12.13 54.84
C ILE A 165 20.01 -13.61 54.63
N VAL A 166 19.35 -14.51 55.36
CA VAL A 166 19.63 -15.96 55.32
C VAL A 166 19.29 -16.54 53.94
N PHE A 167 18.23 -16.03 53.32
CA PHE A 167 17.75 -16.48 52.02
C PHE A 167 18.65 -16.08 50.85
N GLU A 168 19.25 -14.88 50.90
CA GLU A 168 20.21 -14.45 49.87
C GLU A 168 21.53 -15.23 49.97
N GLN A 169 22.01 -15.51 51.19
CA GLN A 169 23.18 -16.36 51.39
C GLN A 169 22.93 -17.79 50.90
N GLY A 170 21.80 -18.41 51.24
CA GLY A 170 21.45 -19.75 50.76
C GLY A 170 21.42 -19.86 49.24
N ARG A 171 20.93 -18.82 48.55
CA ARG A 171 20.92 -18.75 47.08
C ARG A 171 22.32 -18.62 46.48
N LYS A 172 23.22 -17.88 47.14
CA LYS A 172 24.62 -17.73 46.72
C LYS A 172 25.42 -19.03 46.84
N TYR A 173 25.07 -19.89 47.81
CA TYR A 173 25.70 -21.20 48.02
C TYR A 173 25.03 -22.36 47.27
N GLY A 174 24.10 -22.07 46.35
CA GLY A 174 23.50 -23.10 45.47
C GLY A 174 22.51 -24.04 46.18
N HIS A 175 22.06 -23.71 47.40
CA HIS A 175 20.98 -24.47 48.01
C HIS A 175 19.67 -24.19 47.27
N ASP A 176 19.07 -25.25 46.74
CA ASP A 176 17.76 -25.19 46.13
C ASP A 176 16.71 -24.81 47.17
N LEU A 177 16.30 -23.56 47.11
CA LEU A 177 15.21 -23.03 47.91
C LEU A 177 13.94 -23.86 47.65
N PRO A 178 13.19 -24.22 48.71
CA PRO A 178 11.88 -24.85 48.57
C PRO A 178 11.04 -24.06 47.57
N LYS A 179 10.27 -24.76 46.71
CA LYS A 179 9.51 -24.13 45.62
C LYS A 179 8.62 -22.97 46.10
N ASP A 180 8.13 -23.05 47.34
CA ASP A 180 7.27 -22.04 47.97
C ASP A 180 8.02 -20.77 48.41
N LEU A 181 9.34 -20.88 48.55
CA LEU A 181 10.26 -19.81 48.97
C LEU A 181 11.07 -19.21 47.82
N ARG A 182 11.05 -19.83 46.64
CA ARG A 182 11.45 -19.16 45.41
C ARG A 182 10.44 -18.04 45.21
N THR A 183 10.89 -16.79 45.33
CA THR A 183 10.13 -15.63 44.84
C THR A 183 9.69 -15.98 43.44
N GLN A 184 8.41 -16.32 43.27
CA GLN A 184 7.86 -16.47 41.94
C GLN A 184 8.15 -15.12 41.29
N PRO A 185 8.92 -15.09 40.18
CA PRO A 185 9.12 -13.83 39.47
C PRO A 185 7.73 -13.27 39.29
N SER A 186 7.53 -12.02 39.76
CA SER A 186 6.23 -11.36 39.93
C SER A 186 5.23 -11.88 38.91
N SER A 187 4.01 -12.27 39.29
CA SER A 187 2.99 -12.94 38.43
C SER A 187 2.73 -12.36 37.02
N LEU A 188 3.32 -11.23 36.66
CA LEU A 188 3.54 -10.74 35.29
C LEU A 188 4.48 -11.64 34.45
N ALA A 189 5.47 -12.27 35.07
CA ALA A 189 6.29 -13.36 34.52
C ALA A 189 5.57 -14.70 34.71
N ASN A 190 4.30 -14.74 34.32
CA ASN A 190 3.54 -15.98 34.31
C ASN A 190 4.22 -16.94 33.32
N LYS A 191 4.92 -17.97 33.83
CA LYS A 191 5.64 -18.97 33.02
C LYS A 191 4.74 -19.71 32.02
N ASN A 192 3.42 -19.72 32.23
CA ASN A 192 2.46 -20.33 31.32
C ASN A 192 1.98 -19.40 30.19
N ARG A 193 2.49 -18.16 30.14
CA ARG A 193 2.41 -17.27 28.96
C ARG A 193 3.81 -16.74 28.66
N PRO A 194 4.71 -17.57 28.11
CA PRO A 194 6.12 -17.21 27.89
C PRO A 194 6.35 -15.96 27.02
N ASN A 195 5.33 -15.43 26.32
CA ASN A 195 5.43 -14.24 25.46
C ASN A 195 4.50 -13.07 25.84
N ARG A 196 3.93 -13.04 27.05
CA ARG A 196 3.12 -11.88 27.52
C ARG A 196 3.72 -11.20 28.74
N GLY A 197 5.05 -11.22 28.86
CA GLY A 197 5.73 -10.11 29.52
C GLY A 197 5.23 -8.82 28.87
N VAL A 198 5.03 -7.77 29.65
CA VAL A 198 4.71 -6.44 29.12
C VAL A 198 5.77 -6.14 28.07
N ALA A 199 5.43 -6.37 26.79
CA ALA A 199 6.36 -6.19 25.69
C ALA A 199 6.87 -4.77 25.82
N ASP A 200 8.18 -4.61 25.76
CA ASP A 200 8.79 -3.30 25.88
C ASP A 200 8.35 -2.50 24.65
N LEU A 201 7.25 -1.74 24.80
CA LEU A 201 6.59 -1.03 23.72
C LEU A 201 7.49 0.03 23.09
N THR A 202 8.59 0.37 23.77
CA THR A 202 9.66 1.22 23.25
C THR A 202 10.43 0.56 22.10
N THR A 203 10.42 -0.78 22.04
CA THR A 203 11.09 -1.57 21.01
C THR A 203 10.16 -2.11 19.93
N ASP A 204 8.84 -1.94 20.09
CA ASP A 204 7.84 -2.52 19.20
C ASP A 204 7.63 -1.66 17.95
N TRP A 205 8.69 -1.58 17.13
CA TRP A 205 8.73 -0.92 15.83
C TRP A 205 7.59 -1.37 14.90
N GLU A 206 7.06 -2.58 15.11
CA GLU A 206 5.93 -3.10 14.35
C GLU A 206 4.64 -2.32 14.62
N VAL A 207 4.38 -1.90 15.87
CA VAL A 207 3.21 -1.09 16.22
C VAL A 207 3.32 0.32 15.62
N PHE A 208 4.53 0.86 15.59
CA PHE A 208 4.82 2.11 14.88
C PHE A 208 4.56 1.97 13.38
N LEU A 209 5.07 0.93 12.72
CA LEU A 209 4.80 0.70 11.29
C LEU A 209 3.31 0.43 11.00
N ALA A 210 2.57 -0.18 11.93
CA ALA A 210 1.17 -0.55 11.73
C ALA A 210 0.26 0.67 11.50
N HIS A 211 0.45 1.77 12.22
CA HIS A 211 -0.41 2.96 12.04
C HIS A 211 -0.10 3.70 10.73
N PHE A 212 1.15 3.73 10.27
CA PHE A 212 1.48 4.24 8.93
C PHE A 212 0.95 3.33 7.82
N ASN A 213 1.00 2.01 8.00
CA ASN A 213 0.39 1.09 7.04
C ASN A 213 -1.12 1.31 6.94
N LEU A 214 -1.79 1.54 8.08
CA LEU A 214 -3.20 1.92 8.11
C LEU A 214 -3.44 3.24 7.36
N PHE A 215 -2.61 4.25 7.59
CA PHE A 215 -2.67 5.51 6.84
C PHE A 215 -2.50 5.28 5.33
N ASN A 216 -1.50 4.51 4.91
CA ASN A 216 -1.25 4.19 3.50
C ASN A 216 -2.41 3.43 2.86
N MET A 217 -3.08 2.54 3.60
CA MET A 217 -4.28 1.85 3.12
C MET A 217 -5.45 2.81 2.92
N MET A 218 -5.62 3.76 3.83
CA MET A 218 -6.64 4.81 3.70
C MET A 218 -6.32 5.75 2.54
N HIS A 219 -5.08 6.24 2.45
CA HIS A 219 -4.63 7.23 1.47
C HIS A 219 -4.95 6.81 0.04
N LYS A 220 -4.77 5.53 -0.28
CA LYS A 220 -5.14 4.94 -1.58
C LYS A 220 -6.56 5.26 -2.03
N LYS A 221 -7.51 5.52 -1.11
CA LYS A 221 -8.91 5.84 -1.45
C LYS A 221 -9.09 7.24 -2.04
N TRP A 222 -8.24 8.21 -1.69
CA TRP A 222 -8.33 9.59 -2.22
C TRP A 222 -7.10 10.03 -3.02
N GLN A 223 -6.01 9.27 -3.00
CA GLN A 223 -4.74 9.61 -3.65
C GLN A 223 -4.90 9.91 -5.15
N CYS A 224 -5.77 9.19 -5.85
CA CYS A 224 -6.05 9.44 -7.27
C CYS A 224 -6.61 10.86 -7.48
N HIS A 225 -7.62 11.24 -6.68
CA HIS A 225 -8.21 12.58 -6.74
C HIS A 225 -7.18 13.66 -6.40
N GLU A 226 -6.33 13.42 -5.39
CA GLU A 226 -5.26 14.34 -5.02
C GLU A 226 -4.28 14.59 -6.17
N ALA A 227 -3.86 13.52 -6.86
CA ALA A 227 -2.92 13.61 -7.97
C ALA A 227 -3.54 14.30 -9.20
N PHE A 228 -4.77 13.93 -9.58
CA PHE A 228 -5.45 14.53 -10.72
C PHE A 228 -5.88 15.98 -10.46
N ALA A 229 -6.18 16.38 -9.22
CA ALA A 229 -6.42 17.78 -8.88
C ALA A 229 -5.23 18.66 -9.29
N ARG A 230 -3.99 18.21 -8.97
CA ARG A 230 -2.76 18.90 -9.37
C ARG A 230 -2.55 18.94 -10.88
N VAL A 231 -2.76 17.80 -11.55
CA VAL A 231 -2.62 17.70 -13.03
C VAL A 231 -3.58 18.66 -13.73
N CYS A 232 -4.85 18.66 -13.33
CA CYS A 232 -5.88 19.53 -13.89
C CYS A 232 -5.61 21.01 -13.61
N MET A 233 -5.14 21.37 -12.39
CA MET A 233 -4.73 22.73 -12.06
C MET A 233 -3.59 23.19 -12.97
N CYS A 234 -2.58 22.33 -13.15
CA CYS A 234 -1.41 22.63 -13.93
C CYS A 234 -1.75 22.87 -15.40
N TRP A 235 -2.58 22.00 -15.96
CA TRP A 235 -3.07 22.14 -17.32
C TRP A 235 -3.92 23.39 -17.50
N GLY A 236 -4.89 23.61 -16.60
CA GLY A 236 -5.77 24.78 -16.64
C GLY A 236 -4.99 26.10 -16.59
N THR A 237 -3.97 26.18 -15.73
CA THR A 237 -3.09 27.35 -15.61
C THR A 237 -2.23 27.55 -16.86
N ASN A 238 -1.67 26.48 -17.44
CA ASN A 238 -0.90 26.56 -18.68
C ASN A 238 -1.75 27.04 -19.86
N GLN A 239 -3.00 26.58 -19.96
CA GLN A 239 -3.95 27.03 -20.98
C GLN A 239 -4.39 28.49 -20.75
N LEU A 240 -4.53 28.95 -19.51
CA LEU A 240 -4.79 30.36 -19.19
C LEU A 240 -3.63 31.24 -19.67
N LEU A 241 -2.37 30.89 -19.36
CA LEU A 241 -1.20 31.65 -19.81
C LEU A 241 -1.07 31.70 -21.34
N THR A 242 -1.43 30.60 -22.00
CA THR A 242 -1.50 30.54 -23.47
C THR A 242 -2.60 31.46 -24.01
N ALA A 243 -3.79 31.46 -23.39
CA ALA A 243 -4.88 32.37 -23.75
C ALA A 243 -4.49 33.84 -23.53
N MET A 244 -3.81 34.17 -22.43
CA MET A 244 -3.29 35.52 -22.18
C MET A 244 -2.26 35.95 -23.23
N SER A 245 -1.44 35.03 -23.73
CA SER A 245 -0.50 35.29 -24.82
C SER A 245 -1.24 35.65 -26.12
N TYR A 246 -2.27 34.87 -26.49
CA TYR A 246 -3.10 35.19 -27.66
C TYR A 246 -3.88 36.49 -27.51
N PHE A 247 -4.40 36.76 -26.31
CA PHE A 247 -5.06 38.03 -26.00
C PHE A 247 -4.12 39.22 -26.18
N SER A 248 -2.87 39.11 -25.73
CA SER A 248 -1.84 40.14 -25.92
C SER A 248 -1.50 40.39 -27.38
N LEU A 249 -1.34 39.32 -28.18
CA LEU A 249 -1.11 39.43 -29.62
C LEU A 249 -2.28 40.15 -30.31
N ALA A 250 -3.51 39.84 -29.95
CA ALA A 250 -4.70 40.50 -30.49
C ALA A 250 -4.80 41.97 -30.07
N TYR A 251 -4.58 42.27 -28.78
CA TYR A 251 -4.81 43.61 -28.25
C TYR A 251 -3.64 44.56 -28.51
N TYR A 252 -2.42 44.19 -28.10
CA TYR A 252 -1.24 45.04 -28.29
C TYR A 252 -0.68 44.95 -29.69
N GLY A 253 -0.68 43.75 -30.29
CA GLY A 253 -0.18 43.54 -31.63
C GLY A 253 -1.11 44.17 -32.66
N VAL A 254 -2.32 43.62 -32.80
CA VAL A 254 -3.25 44.04 -33.86
C VAL A 254 -3.90 45.40 -33.57
N PHE A 255 -4.54 45.58 -32.41
CA PHE A 255 -5.36 46.77 -32.17
C PHE A 255 -4.55 48.04 -31.89
N PHE A 256 -3.48 47.95 -31.09
CA PHE A 256 -2.61 49.11 -30.83
C PHE A 256 -1.46 49.27 -31.83
N ASN A 257 -1.26 48.31 -32.74
CA ASN A 257 -0.15 48.33 -33.70
C ASN A 257 1.23 48.44 -33.00
N GLN A 258 1.40 47.77 -31.85
CA GLN A 258 2.62 47.75 -31.05
C GLN A 258 3.14 46.31 -30.89
N PRO A 259 3.75 45.71 -31.92
CA PRO A 259 4.15 44.30 -31.92
C PRO A 259 5.19 43.97 -30.84
N TRP A 260 6.10 44.91 -30.54
CA TRP A 260 7.13 44.71 -29.50
C TRP A 260 6.54 44.51 -28.10
N ALA A 261 5.51 45.29 -27.75
CA ALA A 261 4.83 45.14 -26.47
C ALA A 261 4.11 43.79 -26.39
N ALA A 262 3.47 43.38 -27.50
CA ALA A 262 2.80 42.09 -27.59
C ALA A 262 3.78 40.92 -27.41
N TYR A 263 4.94 40.97 -28.08
CA TYR A 263 5.97 39.93 -28.00
C TYR A 263 6.62 39.84 -26.62
N ALA A 264 6.94 40.98 -26.00
CA ALA A 264 7.48 41.00 -24.65
C ALA A 264 6.53 40.28 -23.67
N TYR A 265 5.23 40.59 -23.75
CA TYR A 265 4.22 39.95 -22.91
C TYR A 265 4.06 38.45 -23.22
N THR A 266 4.01 38.07 -24.50
CA THR A 266 3.94 36.66 -24.91
C THR A 266 5.15 35.86 -24.42
N ILE A 267 6.36 36.43 -24.45
CA ILE A 267 7.56 35.81 -23.90
C ILE A 267 7.44 35.66 -22.38
N CYS A 268 6.92 36.66 -21.66
CA CYS A 268 6.66 36.56 -20.22
C CYS A 268 5.64 35.44 -19.89
N CYS A 269 4.53 35.36 -20.61
CA CYS A 269 3.53 34.31 -20.40
C CYS A 269 4.07 32.91 -20.75
N PHE A 270 4.83 32.79 -21.85
CA PHE A 270 5.48 31.55 -22.25
C PHE A 270 6.50 31.07 -21.20
N THR A 271 7.37 31.96 -20.74
CA THR A 271 8.37 31.62 -19.71
C THR A 271 7.71 31.20 -18.40
N ALA A 272 6.65 31.91 -17.98
CA ALA A 272 5.83 31.50 -16.83
C ALA A 272 5.19 30.13 -17.05
N ALA A 273 4.63 29.85 -18.23
CA ALA A 273 4.01 28.57 -18.56
C ALA A 273 5.02 27.41 -18.57
N PHE A 274 6.23 27.65 -19.07
CA PHE A 274 7.33 26.70 -19.07
C PHE A 274 7.83 26.40 -17.65
N ILE A 275 8.12 27.43 -16.86
CA ILE A 275 8.55 27.28 -15.46
C ILE A 275 7.48 26.56 -14.65
N HIS A 276 6.21 26.94 -14.82
CA HIS A 276 5.09 26.30 -14.16
C HIS A 276 5.04 24.79 -14.46
N MET A 277 5.27 24.38 -15.72
CA MET A 277 5.30 22.97 -16.08
C MET A 277 6.53 22.25 -15.50
N GLN A 278 7.71 22.86 -15.54
CA GLN A 278 8.94 22.30 -14.95
C GLN A 278 8.82 22.02 -13.45
N ILE A 279 8.16 22.90 -12.70
CA ILE A 279 7.96 22.72 -11.25
C ILE A 279 7.02 21.53 -10.97
N ASN A 280 6.12 21.21 -11.89
CA ASN A 280 5.08 20.20 -11.68
C ASN A 280 5.40 18.83 -12.28
N ALA A 281 6.20 18.77 -13.34
CA ALA A 281 6.49 17.55 -14.08
C ALA A 281 7.95 17.11 -13.93
N LEU A 282 8.15 15.82 -13.67
CA LEU A 282 9.45 15.14 -13.65
C LEU A 282 9.74 14.60 -15.05
N LEU A 283 10.31 15.45 -15.89
CA LEU A 283 10.57 15.18 -17.30
C LEU A 283 12.04 14.85 -17.55
N THR A 284 12.27 13.89 -18.45
CA THR A 284 13.61 13.64 -18.98
C THR A 284 14.07 14.81 -19.88
N PRO A 285 15.38 15.00 -20.11
CA PRO A 285 15.87 16.09 -20.97
C PRO A 285 15.27 16.08 -22.38
N ARG A 286 14.96 14.89 -22.93
CA ARG A 286 14.32 14.75 -24.25
C ARG A 286 12.85 15.18 -24.21
N GLU A 287 12.11 14.74 -23.19
CA GLU A 287 10.72 15.17 -22.98
C GLU A 287 10.64 16.68 -22.75
N ASN A 288 11.61 17.26 -22.04
CA ASN A 288 11.74 18.70 -21.86
C ASN A 288 11.94 19.46 -23.18
N MET A 289 12.78 18.95 -24.09
CA MET A 289 12.95 19.56 -25.41
C MET A 289 11.68 19.47 -26.26
N VAL A 290 10.99 18.34 -26.22
CA VAL A 290 9.69 18.15 -26.91
C VAL A 290 8.65 19.11 -26.35
N MET A 291 8.56 19.23 -25.02
CA MET A 291 7.68 20.20 -24.37
C MET A 291 8.00 21.64 -24.77
N LEU A 292 9.27 22.03 -24.71
CA LEU A 292 9.71 23.39 -25.08
C LEU A 292 9.31 23.69 -26.53
N PHE A 293 9.56 22.75 -27.44
CA PHE A 293 9.19 22.87 -28.85
C PHE A 293 7.66 23.00 -29.03
N LEU A 294 6.87 22.11 -28.44
CA LEU A 294 5.41 22.10 -28.57
C LEU A 294 4.73 23.30 -27.91
N LEU A 295 5.34 23.89 -26.88
CA LEU A 295 4.81 25.09 -26.22
C LEU A 295 5.24 26.38 -26.96
N PHE A 296 6.49 26.45 -27.43
CA PHE A 296 7.06 27.66 -28.02
C PHE A 296 6.64 27.87 -29.48
N VAL A 297 6.70 26.82 -30.30
CA VAL A 297 6.54 26.95 -31.75
C VAL A 297 5.14 27.44 -32.16
N PRO A 298 4.02 26.97 -31.57
CA PRO A 298 2.71 27.52 -31.88
C PRO A 298 2.63 29.03 -31.60
N LEU A 299 3.15 29.48 -30.46
CA LEU A 299 3.16 30.90 -30.07
C LEU A 299 4.05 31.73 -30.98
N ALA A 300 5.21 31.21 -31.38
CA ALA A 300 6.12 31.86 -32.30
C ALA A 300 5.48 32.03 -33.70
N LEU A 301 4.83 30.98 -34.23
CA LEU A 301 4.12 31.04 -35.52
C LEU A 301 2.99 32.08 -35.48
N GLN A 302 2.20 32.10 -34.41
CA GLN A 302 1.12 33.08 -34.21
C GLN A 302 1.65 34.51 -34.08
N SER A 303 2.82 34.69 -33.46
CA SER A 303 3.50 35.98 -33.33
C SER A 303 4.03 36.49 -34.68
N ILE A 304 4.60 35.60 -35.50
CA ILE A 304 5.06 35.91 -36.86
C ILE A 304 3.88 36.29 -37.74
N ASP A 305 2.79 35.53 -37.68
CA ASP A 305 1.57 35.78 -38.45
C ASP A 305 0.97 37.14 -38.10
N THR A 306 0.91 37.47 -36.81
CA THR A 306 0.49 38.80 -36.33
C THR A 306 1.38 39.91 -36.88
N ALA A 307 2.70 39.71 -36.97
CA ALA A 307 3.63 40.68 -37.57
C ALA A 307 3.38 40.88 -39.07
N LEU A 308 3.19 39.79 -39.80
CA LEU A 308 2.90 39.83 -41.23
C LEU A 308 1.58 40.54 -41.50
N TYR A 309 0.56 40.26 -40.67
CA TYR A 309 -0.73 40.93 -40.74
C TYR A 309 -0.60 42.45 -40.53
N ILE A 310 0.09 42.88 -39.47
CA ILE A 310 0.33 44.31 -39.20
C ILE A 310 1.03 45.00 -40.38
N ASN A 311 2.07 44.38 -40.94
CA ASN A 311 2.80 44.94 -42.08
C ASN A 311 1.96 44.99 -43.36
N ALA A 312 1.05 44.04 -43.54
CA ALA A 312 0.14 43.98 -44.70
C ALA A 312 -0.99 45.00 -44.59
N VAL A 313 -1.56 45.20 -43.40
CA VAL A 313 -2.58 46.24 -43.16
C VAL A 313 -2.01 47.64 -43.46
N GLN A 314 -0.72 47.86 -43.24
CA GLN A 314 -0.05 49.12 -43.61
C GLN A 314 0.16 49.30 -45.12
N LYS A 315 0.07 48.23 -45.92
CA LYS A 315 0.27 48.25 -47.38
C LYS A 315 -1.03 47.81 -48.06
N GLU A 316 -1.89 48.79 -48.38
CA GLU A 316 -3.26 48.62 -48.90
C GLU A 316 -3.41 47.59 -50.04
N ASP A 317 -2.36 47.31 -50.83
CA ASP A 317 -2.41 46.40 -52.00
C ASP A 317 -2.14 44.90 -51.70
N THR A 318 -1.78 44.49 -50.47
CA THR A 318 -1.24 43.12 -50.22
C THR A 318 -2.21 42.13 -49.54
N TYR A 319 -3.49 42.48 -49.43
CA TYR A 319 -4.44 41.79 -48.55
C TYR A 319 -4.65 40.29 -48.89
N ALA A 320 -4.70 39.94 -50.18
CA ALA A 320 -5.03 38.58 -50.62
C ALA A 320 -3.93 37.54 -50.36
N ILE A 321 -2.65 37.93 -50.43
CA ILE A 321 -1.52 37.00 -50.22
C ILE A 321 -1.37 36.68 -48.71
N THR A 322 -1.69 37.65 -47.86
CA THR A 322 -1.59 37.49 -46.40
C THR A 322 -2.68 36.62 -45.80
N GLU A 323 -3.88 36.55 -46.40
CA GLU A 323 -4.94 35.65 -45.92
C GLU A 323 -4.57 34.17 -46.09
N PHE A 324 -3.99 33.79 -47.24
CA PHE A 324 -3.60 32.40 -47.47
C PHE A 324 -2.41 31.98 -46.61
N GLY A 325 -1.40 32.85 -46.48
CA GLY A 325 -0.24 32.62 -45.60
C GLY A 325 -0.68 32.43 -44.15
N GLY A 326 -1.51 33.34 -43.64
CA GLY A 326 -2.05 33.29 -42.28
C GLY A 326 -2.91 32.05 -42.01
N ALA A 327 -3.68 31.60 -43.00
CA ALA A 327 -4.45 30.36 -42.87
C ALA A 327 -3.54 29.13 -42.69
N ILE A 328 -2.42 29.06 -43.41
CA ILE A 328 -1.46 27.95 -43.29
C ILE A 328 -0.75 27.99 -41.93
N THR A 329 -0.22 29.15 -41.52
CA THR A 329 0.46 29.30 -40.22
C THR A 329 -0.50 29.02 -39.06
N GLY A 330 -1.74 29.51 -39.16
CA GLY A 330 -2.81 29.23 -38.23
C GLY A 330 -3.10 27.73 -38.12
N LEU A 331 -3.24 27.02 -39.24
CA LEU A 331 -3.48 25.58 -39.26
C LEU A 331 -2.32 24.81 -38.62
N VAL A 332 -1.07 25.14 -38.96
CA VAL A 332 0.13 24.50 -38.40
C VAL A 332 0.20 24.74 -36.89
N ALA A 333 -0.08 25.96 -36.42
CA ALA A 333 -0.11 26.27 -35.00
C ALA A 333 -1.18 25.47 -34.25
N VAL A 334 -2.38 25.29 -34.82
CA VAL A 334 -3.44 24.45 -34.24
C VAL A 334 -3.02 22.98 -34.17
N ILE A 335 -2.38 22.45 -35.21
CA ILE A 335 -1.87 21.07 -35.21
C ILE A 335 -0.81 20.88 -34.12
N LEU A 336 0.13 21.82 -34.00
CA LEU A 336 1.16 21.77 -32.96
C LEU A 336 0.58 21.95 -31.55
N ALA A 337 -0.43 22.82 -31.39
CA ALA A 337 -1.19 22.93 -30.14
C ALA A 337 -1.90 21.61 -29.81
N GLY A 338 -2.51 20.93 -30.77
CA GLY A 338 -3.05 19.57 -30.60
C GLY A 338 -1.96 18.56 -30.22
N GLY A 339 -0.77 18.68 -30.80
CA GLY A 339 0.42 17.92 -30.41
C GLY A 339 0.82 18.14 -28.95
N TRP A 340 0.77 19.39 -28.48
CA TRP A 340 0.97 19.73 -27.06
C TRP A 340 -0.06 19.05 -26.16
N GLN A 341 -1.34 19.06 -26.55
CA GLN A 341 -2.41 18.37 -25.81
C GLN A 341 -2.18 16.85 -25.75
N ALA A 342 -1.84 16.24 -26.90
CA ALA A 342 -1.55 14.80 -26.97
C ALA A 342 -0.32 14.43 -26.12
N PHE A 343 0.73 15.25 -26.15
CA PHE A 343 1.92 15.07 -25.33
C PHE A 343 1.59 15.20 -23.84
N PHE A 344 0.74 16.15 -23.45
CA PHE A 344 0.29 16.26 -22.06
C PHE A 344 -0.52 15.03 -21.61
N ILE A 345 -1.42 14.51 -22.44
CA ILE A 345 -2.15 13.26 -22.17
C ILE A 345 -1.16 12.09 -21.99
N TYR A 346 -0.10 12.05 -22.80
CA TYR A 346 0.98 11.07 -22.64
C TYR A 346 1.67 11.18 -21.28
N LEU A 347 1.94 12.40 -20.78
CA LEU A 347 2.48 12.61 -19.43
C LEU A 347 1.52 12.18 -18.32
N CYS A 348 0.21 12.25 -18.57
CA CYS A 348 -0.83 11.84 -17.65
C CYS A 348 -1.10 10.32 -17.65
N LYS A 349 -0.33 9.53 -18.41
CA LYS A 349 -0.53 8.08 -18.47
C LYS A 349 -0.45 7.47 -17.05
N PRO A 350 -1.51 6.78 -16.59
CA PRO A 350 -1.53 6.22 -15.25
C PRO A 350 -0.56 5.05 -15.12
N ASP A 351 0.06 4.92 -13.96
CA ASP A 351 0.73 3.70 -13.52
C ASP A 351 -0.29 2.56 -13.31
N SER A 352 0.21 1.35 -13.08
CA SER A 352 -0.53 0.20 -12.55
C SER A 352 -1.43 0.53 -11.35
N LYS A 353 -1.07 1.55 -10.55
CA LYS A 353 -1.82 2.04 -9.39
C LYS A 353 -2.83 3.17 -9.72
N GLY A 354 -2.94 3.57 -10.99
CA GLY A 354 -3.82 4.65 -11.42
C GLY A 354 -3.26 6.07 -11.22
N LEU A 355 -1.98 6.22 -10.85
CA LEU A 355 -1.36 7.51 -10.55
C LEU A 355 -0.55 8.07 -11.73
N PRO A 356 -0.53 9.39 -11.95
CA PRO A 356 0.26 10.01 -13.01
C PRO A 356 1.76 9.97 -12.68
N VAL A 357 2.53 9.10 -13.36
CA VAL A 357 3.94 8.82 -13.05
C VAL A 357 4.86 10.03 -13.24
N LYS A 358 4.57 10.86 -14.26
CA LYS A 358 5.44 11.97 -14.66
C LYS A 358 5.18 13.26 -13.89
N PHE A 359 4.18 13.29 -13.03
CA PHE A 359 3.93 14.44 -12.16
C PHE A 359 4.60 14.20 -10.83
N SER A 360 5.25 15.25 -10.30
CA SER A 360 5.76 15.20 -8.95
C SER A 360 4.58 14.87 -8.02
N THR A 361 4.67 13.74 -7.33
CA THR A 361 3.77 13.39 -6.24
C THR A 361 4.65 13.38 -5.01
N VAL A 362 4.43 14.33 -4.10
CA VAL A 362 5.07 14.29 -2.79
C VAL A 362 4.30 13.26 -1.99
N TRP A 363 4.93 12.13 -1.68
CA TRP A 363 4.31 11.14 -0.80
C TRP A 363 4.51 11.60 0.64
N CYS A 364 3.54 11.34 1.52
CA CYS A 364 3.74 11.58 2.96
C CYS A 364 4.98 10.83 3.48
N ILE A 365 5.31 9.68 2.89
CA ILE A 365 6.49 8.91 3.28
C ILE A 365 7.81 9.63 2.93
N ASP A 366 7.80 10.45 1.87
CA ASP A 366 8.95 11.28 1.50
C ASP A 366 9.15 12.40 2.53
N VAL A 367 8.05 12.97 3.05
CA VAL A 367 8.08 14.02 4.09
C VAL A 367 8.62 13.49 5.42
N MET A 368 8.31 12.24 5.76
CA MET A 368 8.83 11.60 6.96
C MET A 368 10.29 11.16 6.84
N GLY A 369 10.91 11.34 5.67
CA GLY A 369 12.29 10.89 5.46
C GLY A 369 12.44 9.39 5.62
N PHE A 370 11.43 8.59 5.26
CA PHE A 370 11.53 7.12 5.14
C PHE A 370 11.76 6.71 3.68
N GLY A 371 12.30 7.61 2.87
CA GLY A 371 12.78 7.26 1.54
C GLY A 371 13.73 6.07 1.61
N VAL A 372 13.77 5.28 0.54
CA VAL A 372 14.61 4.07 0.47
C VAL A 372 16.08 4.39 0.81
N GLU A 373 16.53 5.62 0.55
CA GLU A 373 17.87 6.12 0.83
C GLU A 373 18.13 6.37 2.33
N THR A 374 17.14 6.82 3.10
CA THR A 374 17.28 7.07 4.54
C THR A 374 17.02 5.83 5.39
N MET A 375 16.30 4.83 4.88
CA MET A 375 16.28 3.50 5.53
C MET A 375 17.66 2.85 5.55
N GLU A 376 18.54 3.18 4.59
CA GLU A 376 19.93 2.73 4.57
C GLU A 376 20.80 3.50 5.59
N GLU A 377 20.59 4.81 5.75
CA GLU A 377 21.34 5.63 6.74
C GLU A 377 20.88 5.41 8.20
N VAL A 378 19.59 5.17 8.45
CA VAL A 378 19.06 4.90 9.81
C VAL A 378 19.34 3.44 10.25
N ALA A 379 19.82 2.59 9.33
CA ALA A 379 20.25 1.22 9.62
C ALA A 379 21.69 1.10 10.16
N GLU A 380 22.33 2.20 10.60
CA GLU A 380 23.49 2.15 11.49
C GLU A 380 23.10 1.61 12.90
N PRO A 381 24.00 0.94 13.64
CA PRO A 381 23.68 -0.24 14.44
C PRO A 381 23.07 0.10 15.81
N LEU A 382 21.86 0.63 15.83
CA LEU A 382 20.95 0.40 16.96
C LEU A 382 20.45 -1.04 16.82
N ALA A 383 21.10 -1.94 17.57
CA ALA A 383 20.75 -3.35 17.80
C ALA A 383 19.67 -3.88 16.85
N GLN A 384 20.09 -4.51 15.74
CA GLN A 384 19.21 -5.13 14.75
C GLN A 384 18.02 -5.78 15.46
N PRO A 385 16.78 -5.30 15.24
CA PRO A 385 15.62 -5.90 15.89
C PRO A 385 15.61 -7.36 15.50
N LYS A 386 15.65 -8.25 16.51
CA LYS A 386 15.47 -9.68 16.29
C LYS A 386 14.18 -9.82 15.49
N HIS A 387 14.28 -10.29 14.25
CA HIS A 387 13.14 -10.64 13.43
C HIS A 387 12.24 -11.59 14.23
N MET A 388 11.20 -11.04 14.83
CA MET A 388 10.10 -11.81 15.38
C MET A 388 9.26 -12.28 14.19
N HIS A 389 8.91 -13.56 14.17
CA HIS A 389 8.17 -14.16 13.07
C HIS A 389 6.83 -13.43 12.86
N ALA A 390 6.45 -13.14 11.62
CA ALA A 390 5.31 -12.28 11.23
C ALA A 390 3.89 -12.82 11.58
N GLY A 391 3.65 -13.31 12.80
CA GLY A 391 2.39 -13.98 13.18
C GLY A 391 1.84 -13.63 14.56
N HIS A 392 2.33 -12.57 15.23
CA HIS A 392 1.98 -12.31 16.63
C HIS A 392 0.86 -11.26 16.79
N LEU A 393 0.79 -10.29 15.87
CA LEU A 393 -0.27 -9.29 15.83
C LEU A 393 -1.38 -9.79 14.90
N ASN A 394 -2.30 -10.57 15.46
CA ASN A 394 -3.63 -10.82 14.86
C ASN A 394 -4.41 -9.50 14.84
N LEU A 395 -4.01 -8.57 13.97
CA LEU A 395 -4.90 -7.52 13.52
C LEU A 395 -6.10 -8.22 12.85
N PRO A 396 -7.35 -7.80 13.11
CA PRO A 396 -8.50 -8.38 12.44
C PRO A 396 -8.27 -8.33 10.93
N SER A 397 -8.32 -9.50 10.28
CA SER A 397 -8.12 -9.62 8.84
C SER A 397 -9.14 -8.74 8.11
N PHE A 398 -8.63 -7.81 7.30
CA PHE A 398 -9.47 -6.91 6.52
C PHE A 398 -9.95 -7.65 5.26
N PRO A 399 -11.26 -7.65 4.96
CA PRO A 399 -11.71 -7.91 3.60
C PRO A 399 -11.16 -6.80 2.68
N GLU A 400 -10.69 -7.15 1.48
CA GLU A 400 -10.20 -6.18 0.47
C GLU A 400 -11.24 -5.10 0.13
N ASP A 401 -12.52 -5.43 0.32
CA ASP A 401 -13.67 -4.55 0.08
C ASP A 401 -13.97 -3.58 1.25
N GLY A 402 -13.24 -3.69 2.36
CA GLY A 402 -13.55 -3.01 3.62
C GLY A 402 -14.74 -3.64 4.36
N PRO A 403 -15.00 -3.26 5.63
CA PRO A 403 -16.13 -3.80 6.37
C PRO A 403 -17.45 -3.34 5.73
N LEU A 404 -18.25 -4.30 5.26
CA LEU A 404 -19.64 -4.08 4.89
C LEU A 404 -20.38 -3.48 6.09
N ASN A 405 -20.93 -2.28 5.91
CA ASN A 405 -21.74 -1.59 6.92
C ASN A 405 -23.13 -2.26 6.98
N THR A 406 -23.22 -3.44 7.61
CA THR A 406 -24.51 -4.05 7.94
C THR A 406 -25.06 -3.40 9.21
N TYR A 407 -25.53 -2.15 9.11
CA TYR A 407 -26.48 -1.60 10.07
C TYR A 407 -27.85 -2.24 9.85
N GLY A 408 -27.99 -3.50 10.23
CA GLY A 408 -29.28 -4.15 10.46
C GLY A 408 -29.70 -3.95 11.92
N PRO A 409 -31.00 -3.86 12.22
CA PRO A 409 -31.48 -3.75 13.59
C PRO A 409 -31.07 -4.99 14.38
N ALA A 410 -30.42 -4.78 15.53
CA ALA A 410 -30.03 -5.82 16.45
C ALA A 410 -31.27 -6.65 16.84
N SER A 411 -31.33 -7.90 16.41
CA SER A 411 -32.29 -8.83 16.99
C SER A 411 -31.74 -9.29 18.34
N ASP A 412 -32.45 -8.89 19.39
CA ASP A 412 -32.24 -9.36 20.74
C ASP A 412 -32.41 -10.88 20.79
N LYS A 413 -31.31 -11.61 20.96
CA LYS A 413 -31.18 -12.89 21.68
C LYS A 413 -29.73 -13.37 21.65
N ILE A 414 -28.89 -12.76 22.48
CA ILE A 414 -27.58 -13.33 22.80
C ILE A 414 -27.77 -14.29 23.97
N ASN A 415 -27.87 -15.58 23.66
CA ASN A 415 -27.85 -16.66 24.64
C ASN A 415 -26.40 -17.16 24.77
N PHE A 416 -25.66 -16.68 25.77
CA PHE A 416 -24.30 -17.15 26.07
C PHE A 416 -24.35 -18.48 26.83
N LYS A 417 -24.45 -19.60 26.11
CA LYS A 417 -23.96 -20.92 26.54
C LYS A 417 -23.55 -21.77 25.35
N ASN A 418 -22.27 -21.70 24.98
CA ASN A 418 -21.44 -22.86 24.60
C ASN A 418 -19.99 -22.43 24.32
N PRO A 419 -19.00 -23.29 24.65
CA PRO A 419 -17.59 -23.05 24.32
C PRO A 419 -17.43 -23.11 22.79
N ARG A 420 -16.73 -22.12 22.23
CA ARG A 420 -16.43 -22.03 20.81
C ARG A 420 -15.73 -23.31 20.33
N ARG A 421 -16.47 -24.16 19.62
CA ARG A 421 -15.91 -25.19 18.72
C ARG A 421 -15.39 -24.49 17.46
N GLY A 422 -14.27 -24.99 16.98
CA GLY A 422 -13.43 -24.36 15.97
C GLY A 422 -14.14 -24.08 14.65
N TYR A 423 -14.01 -22.84 14.23
CA TYR A 423 -14.05 -22.49 12.81
C TYR A 423 -12.62 -22.64 12.33
N HIS A 424 -12.29 -23.79 11.73
CA HIS A 424 -11.08 -23.90 10.93
C HIS A 424 -11.39 -23.23 9.59
N PRO A 425 -10.67 -22.16 9.19
CA PRO A 425 -10.77 -21.69 7.81
C PRO A 425 -10.48 -22.87 6.89
N ASP A 426 -11.21 -22.94 5.79
CA ASP A 426 -11.15 -24.01 4.79
C ASP A 426 -9.69 -24.34 4.46
N ILE A 427 -9.18 -25.44 5.05
CA ILE A 427 -7.77 -25.86 4.96
C ILE A 427 -7.40 -26.04 3.48
N SER A 428 -8.38 -26.34 2.62
CA SER A 428 -8.18 -26.46 1.19
C SER A 428 -7.82 -25.12 0.51
N GLU A 429 -8.34 -23.99 1.00
CA GLU A 429 -8.07 -22.68 0.41
C GLU A 429 -6.65 -22.19 0.75
N ASP A 430 -6.24 -22.35 2.01
CA ASP A 430 -4.90 -21.99 2.46
C ASP A 430 -3.83 -22.89 1.83
N LEU A 431 -4.08 -24.21 1.74
CA LEU A 431 -3.20 -25.13 1.03
C LEU A 431 -3.08 -24.74 -0.45
N ARG A 432 -4.18 -24.33 -1.09
CA ARG A 432 -4.20 -23.86 -2.48
C ARG A 432 -3.42 -22.55 -2.67
N LYS A 433 -3.50 -21.62 -1.72
CA LYS A 433 -2.71 -20.37 -1.72
C LYS A 433 -1.22 -20.67 -1.61
N GLN A 434 -0.82 -21.53 -0.68
CA GLN A 434 0.58 -21.95 -0.52
C GLN A 434 1.10 -22.67 -1.77
N CYS A 435 0.35 -23.64 -2.31
CA CYS A 435 0.73 -24.35 -3.54
C CYS A 435 0.94 -23.40 -4.73
N LYS A 436 0.04 -22.43 -4.94
CA LYS A 436 0.16 -21.42 -6.00
C LYS A 436 1.37 -20.51 -5.78
N ALA A 437 1.68 -20.14 -4.54
CA ALA A 437 2.84 -19.31 -4.22
C ALA A 437 4.16 -20.06 -4.52
N THR A 438 4.25 -21.33 -4.11
CA THR A 438 5.40 -22.20 -4.38
C THR A 438 5.56 -22.44 -5.88
N GLU A 439 4.47 -22.69 -6.62
CA GLU A 439 4.48 -22.84 -8.09
C GLU A 439 5.02 -21.60 -8.79
N ARG A 440 4.59 -20.39 -8.37
CA ARG A 440 5.11 -19.12 -8.91
C ARG A 440 6.58 -18.92 -8.60
N SER A 441 7.04 -19.35 -7.43
CA SER A 441 8.46 -19.27 -7.04
C SER A 441 9.33 -20.17 -7.91
N LEU A 442 8.94 -21.44 -8.04
CA LEU A 442 9.65 -22.41 -8.88
C LEU A 442 9.59 -22.07 -10.36
N GLY A 443 8.46 -21.57 -10.86
CA GLY A 443 8.34 -21.09 -12.23
C GLY A 443 9.19 -19.85 -12.56
N ARG A 444 9.62 -19.08 -11.54
CA ARG A 444 10.62 -18.01 -11.73
C ARG A 444 12.02 -18.59 -11.81
N LEU A 445 12.36 -19.55 -10.94
CA LEU A 445 13.64 -20.25 -10.97
C LEU A 445 13.87 -21.00 -12.28
N PHE A 446 12.89 -21.78 -12.76
CA PHE A 446 13.03 -22.51 -14.02
C PHE A 446 13.22 -21.59 -15.23
N ARG A 447 12.52 -20.44 -15.28
CA ARG A 447 12.72 -19.45 -16.36
C ARG A 447 14.11 -18.82 -16.31
N HIS A 448 14.61 -18.53 -15.11
CA HIS A 448 15.97 -18.05 -14.95
C HIS A 448 16.99 -19.06 -15.49
N TRP A 449 16.86 -20.33 -15.07
CA TRP A 449 17.75 -21.39 -15.53
C TRP A 449 17.64 -21.69 -17.03
N GLU A 450 16.46 -21.56 -17.63
CA GLU A 450 16.31 -21.62 -19.09
C GLU A 450 17.06 -20.47 -19.79
N THR A 451 17.06 -19.28 -19.19
CA THR A 451 17.82 -18.13 -19.72
C THR A 451 19.33 -18.37 -19.61
N GLU A 452 19.81 -19.01 -18.53
CA GLU A 452 21.22 -19.40 -18.37
C GLU A 452 21.64 -20.55 -19.27
N LYS A 453 20.73 -21.50 -19.54
CA LYS A 453 20.93 -22.58 -20.52
C LYS A 453 21.21 -21.99 -21.91
N GLU A 454 20.48 -20.94 -22.31
CA GLU A 454 20.72 -20.23 -23.56
C GLU A 454 22.06 -19.46 -23.57
N GLN A 455 22.54 -19.03 -22.40
CA GLN A 455 23.81 -18.32 -22.22
C GLN A 455 25.04 -19.23 -22.06
N LYS A 456 24.88 -20.56 -22.20
CA LYS A 456 25.95 -21.59 -22.24
C LYS A 456 26.84 -21.67 -20.99
N GLN A 457 26.33 -21.36 -19.79
CA GLN A 457 27.14 -21.44 -18.56
C GLN A 457 26.95 -22.73 -17.73
N LEU A 458 25.98 -23.57 -18.08
CA LEU A 458 25.69 -24.81 -17.34
C LEU A 458 26.41 -26.01 -17.95
N SER A 459 27.00 -26.85 -17.09
CA SER A 459 27.59 -28.12 -17.51
C SER A 459 26.51 -29.14 -17.90
N ASP A 460 26.83 -30.09 -18.78
CA ASP A 460 25.89 -31.14 -19.21
C ASP A 460 25.35 -31.99 -18.03
N GLY A 461 26.11 -32.09 -16.93
CA GLY A 461 25.69 -32.77 -15.71
C GLY A 461 24.59 -32.00 -14.97
N GLU A 462 24.77 -30.69 -14.78
CA GLU A 462 23.77 -29.81 -14.15
C GLU A 462 22.48 -29.73 -14.97
N LEU A 463 22.62 -29.80 -16.29
CA LEU A 463 21.49 -29.79 -17.22
C LEU A 463 20.62 -31.05 -17.06
N ARG A 464 21.24 -32.22 -16.83
CA ARG A 464 20.53 -33.47 -16.52
C ARG A 464 19.86 -33.45 -15.15
N GLU A 465 20.55 -32.95 -14.11
CA GLU A 465 19.96 -32.79 -12.78
C GLU A 465 18.75 -31.84 -12.81
N LEU A 466 18.84 -30.78 -13.60
CA LEU A 466 17.77 -29.81 -13.76
C LEU A 466 16.56 -30.39 -14.49
N GLU A 467 16.77 -31.17 -15.55
CA GLU A 467 15.70 -31.90 -16.23
C GLU A 467 15.05 -32.96 -15.32
N GLN A 468 15.84 -33.64 -14.49
CA GLN A 468 15.34 -34.56 -13.48
C GLN A 468 14.45 -33.84 -12.44
N LEU A 469 14.93 -32.75 -11.85
CA LEU A 469 14.16 -31.94 -10.89
C LEU A 469 12.86 -31.40 -11.49
N LYS A 470 12.89 -31.00 -12.77
CA LYS A 470 11.69 -30.53 -13.48
C LYS A 470 10.66 -31.67 -13.68
N GLY A 471 11.15 -32.87 -13.95
CA GLY A 471 10.33 -34.09 -14.05
C GLY A 471 9.71 -34.52 -12.71
N GLU A 472 10.50 -34.51 -11.63
CA GLU A 472 10.04 -34.79 -10.27
C GLU A 472 8.98 -33.78 -9.83
N PHE A 473 9.22 -32.49 -10.06
CA PHE A 473 8.26 -31.43 -9.75
C PHE A 473 6.94 -31.59 -10.53
N ALA A 474 7.01 -31.91 -11.83
CA ALA A 474 5.81 -32.14 -12.62
C ALA A 474 4.99 -33.34 -12.11
N THR A 475 5.67 -34.37 -11.61
CA THR A 475 5.05 -35.58 -11.05
C THR A 475 4.37 -35.26 -9.71
N GLN A 476 5.08 -34.60 -8.79
CA GLN A 476 4.53 -34.17 -7.50
C GLN A 476 3.36 -33.19 -7.69
N ARG A 477 3.46 -32.26 -8.64
CA ARG A 477 2.38 -31.34 -9.00
C ARG A 477 1.12 -32.08 -9.45
N LYS A 478 1.26 -33.10 -10.31
CA LYS A 478 0.12 -33.91 -10.77
C LYS A 478 -0.50 -34.70 -9.61
N ALA A 479 0.32 -35.29 -8.75
CA ALA A 479 -0.14 -36.02 -7.56
C ALA A 479 -0.92 -35.09 -6.61
N LEU A 480 -0.38 -33.91 -6.32
CA LEU A 480 -1.00 -32.92 -5.43
C LEU A 480 -2.29 -32.33 -6.03
N ALA A 481 -2.30 -32.03 -7.33
CA ALA A 481 -3.52 -31.59 -8.02
C ALA A 481 -4.59 -32.68 -8.02
N GLY A 482 -4.20 -33.96 -8.10
CA GLY A 482 -5.08 -35.11 -7.93
C GLY A 482 -5.67 -35.19 -6.52
N ALA A 483 -4.83 -35.05 -5.49
CA ALA A 483 -5.26 -35.03 -4.09
C ALA A 483 -6.24 -33.87 -3.79
N VAL A 484 -5.95 -32.67 -4.28
CA VAL A 484 -6.84 -31.49 -4.11
C VAL A 484 -8.16 -31.68 -4.85
N ARG A 485 -8.17 -32.27 -6.05
CA ARG A 485 -9.42 -32.57 -6.78
C ARG A 485 -10.25 -33.65 -6.10
N ALA A 486 -9.60 -34.65 -5.50
CA ALA A 486 -10.29 -35.68 -4.72
C ALA A 486 -10.99 -35.10 -3.48
N GLU A 487 -10.43 -34.04 -2.88
CA GLU A 487 -11.07 -33.32 -1.78
C GLU A 487 -12.19 -32.36 -2.24
N GLN A 488 -12.10 -31.78 -3.45
CA GLN A 488 -13.16 -30.90 -4.00
C GLN A 488 -14.51 -31.61 -4.23
N GLY A 489 -14.53 -32.95 -4.29
CA GLY A 489 -15.77 -33.74 -4.35
C GLY A 489 -16.41 -34.00 -2.98
N ARG A 490 -15.73 -33.67 -1.87
CA ARG A 490 -16.21 -33.86 -0.50
C ARG A 490 -16.69 -32.52 0.07
N GLY A 491 -17.93 -32.15 -0.25
CA GLY A 491 -18.59 -31.03 0.43
C GLY A 491 -18.63 -31.27 1.95
N ASP A 492 -18.34 -30.21 2.72
CA ASP A 492 -18.35 -30.07 4.19
C ASP A 492 -18.85 -31.30 4.99
N CYS A 493 -18.01 -32.34 5.06
CA CYS A 493 -18.22 -33.47 5.96
C CYS A 493 -17.01 -33.55 6.88
N THR A 494 -17.07 -32.88 8.03
CA THR A 494 -16.16 -33.20 9.14
C THR A 494 -16.29 -34.68 9.48
N PRO A 495 -15.24 -35.51 9.36
CA PRO A 495 -15.30 -36.93 9.67
C PRO A 495 -15.40 -37.14 11.18
N GLY A 496 -16.29 -38.04 11.63
CA GLY A 496 -16.19 -38.62 12.98
C GLY A 496 -17.41 -38.51 13.89
N THR A 497 -18.58 -38.07 13.42
CA THR A 497 -19.84 -38.24 14.17
C THR A 497 -20.81 -39.14 13.42
N PRO A 498 -21.21 -40.30 13.97
CA PRO A 498 -22.20 -41.16 13.35
C PRO A 498 -23.50 -40.37 13.15
N PHE A 499 -23.96 -40.29 11.90
CA PHE A 499 -25.18 -39.59 11.55
C PHE A 499 -26.38 -40.46 11.96
N GLN A 500 -27.17 -39.98 12.91
CA GLN A 500 -28.46 -40.58 13.27
C GLN A 500 -29.57 -39.73 12.66
N PRO A 501 -30.16 -40.13 11.52
CA PRO A 501 -31.18 -39.32 10.85
C PRO A 501 -32.40 -39.14 11.76
N ARG A 502 -32.91 -37.91 11.84
CA ARG A 502 -34.25 -37.60 12.39
C ARG A 502 -35.29 -37.65 11.27
N GLU A 503 -36.58 -37.57 11.58
CA GLU A 503 -37.66 -37.57 10.59
C GLU A 503 -37.37 -36.56 9.44
N GLY A 504 -37.65 -36.97 8.18
CA GLY A 504 -37.43 -36.14 6.97
C GLY A 504 -36.25 -36.56 6.08
N TRP A 505 -35.40 -37.49 6.51
CA TRP A 505 -34.26 -37.98 5.71
C TRP A 505 -34.54 -39.32 5.04
N ILE A 506 -34.22 -39.42 3.74
CA ILE A 506 -34.34 -40.65 2.95
C ILE A 506 -32.95 -41.17 2.62
N ARG A 507 -32.72 -42.47 2.87
CA ARG A 507 -31.50 -43.15 2.46
C ARG A 507 -31.59 -43.57 1.00
N LEU A 508 -30.62 -43.17 0.21
CA LEU A 508 -30.48 -43.45 -1.21
C LEU A 508 -29.11 -44.10 -1.45
N GLU A 509 -28.97 -44.83 -2.56
CA GLU A 509 -27.72 -45.48 -2.94
C GLU A 509 -27.23 -44.87 -4.25
N TYR A 510 -25.96 -44.46 -4.27
CA TYR A 510 -25.29 -44.00 -5.47
C TYR A 510 -24.33 -45.08 -5.96
N VAL A 511 -24.40 -45.45 -7.23
CA VAL A 511 -23.46 -46.39 -7.85
C VAL A 511 -22.38 -45.57 -8.54
N ASP A 512 -21.13 -45.71 -8.09
CA ASP A 512 -19.98 -45.06 -8.71
C ASP A 512 -19.65 -45.71 -10.08
N GLU A 513 -18.81 -45.06 -10.88
CA GLU A 513 -18.33 -45.54 -12.19
C GLU A 513 -17.64 -46.90 -12.11
N GLU A 514 -17.10 -47.26 -10.94
CA GLU A 514 -16.48 -48.56 -10.63
C GLU A 514 -17.51 -49.63 -10.20
N GLY A 515 -18.80 -49.31 -10.18
CA GLY A 515 -19.89 -50.21 -9.81
C GLY A 515 -20.08 -50.41 -8.31
N GLN A 516 -19.41 -49.63 -7.47
CA GLN A 516 -19.57 -49.69 -6.02
C GLN A 516 -20.75 -48.82 -5.56
N THR A 517 -21.64 -49.42 -4.75
CA THR A 517 -22.78 -48.73 -4.14
C THR A 517 -22.34 -48.01 -2.86
N MET A 518 -22.50 -46.68 -2.85
CA MET A 518 -22.29 -45.85 -1.67
C MET A 518 -23.62 -45.30 -1.16
N PRO A 519 -24.04 -45.64 0.07
CA PRO A 519 -25.26 -45.09 0.65
C PRO A 519 -25.08 -43.62 1.07
N TYR A 520 -26.07 -42.79 0.79
CA TYR A 520 -26.17 -41.41 1.26
C TYR A 520 -27.58 -41.09 1.75
N HIS A 521 -27.72 -40.08 2.59
CA HIS A 521 -28.98 -39.60 3.11
C HIS A 521 -29.30 -38.24 2.49
N LEU A 522 -30.51 -38.07 1.96
CA LEU A 522 -31.03 -36.82 1.43
C LEU A 522 -32.14 -36.32 2.34
N ASN A 523 -32.03 -35.09 2.82
CA ASN A 523 -33.10 -34.42 3.54
C ASN A 523 -34.13 -33.91 2.53
N CYS A 524 -35.37 -34.38 2.63
CA CYS A 524 -36.42 -34.02 1.69
C CYS A 524 -36.86 -32.57 1.81
N ASP A 525 -36.70 -31.96 2.98
CA ASP A 525 -37.20 -30.62 3.26
C ASP A 525 -36.14 -29.55 2.92
N THR A 526 -34.86 -29.83 3.18
CA THR A 526 -33.76 -28.86 2.98
C THR A 526 -32.95 -29.08 1.70
N GLY A 527 -33.02 -30.28 1.13
CA GLY A 527 -32.18 -30.69 -0.01
C GLY A 527 -30.72 -30.98 0.36
N GLU A 528 -30.39 -31.04 1.66
CA GLU A 528 -29.04 -31.39 2.14
C GLU A 528 -28.74 -32.88 1.92
N VAL A 529 -27.50 -33.17 1.51
CA VAL A 529 -27.00 -34.53 1.24
C VAL A 529 -25.89 -34.87 2.21
N GLN A 530 -25.98 -36.02 2.87
CA GLN A 530 -24.97 -36.51 3.81
C GLN A 530 -24.59 -37.97 3.54
N TRP A 531 -23.30 -38.25 3.37
CA TRP A 531 -22.80 -39.57 2.97
C TRP A 531 -22.50 -40.48 4.18
N ASP A 532 -22.90 -41.75 4.11
CA ASP A 532 -22.49 -42.78 5.07
C ASP A 532 -21.10 -43.29 4.67
N MET A 533 -20.05 -42.85 5.35
CA MET A 533 -18.68 -43.29 5.05
C MET A 533 -18.26 -44.41 6.03
N PRO A 534 -17.75 -45.57 5.56
CA PRO A 534 -17.25 -46.62 6.43
C PRO A 534 -15.90 -46.24 7.11
N ASP A 535 -15.82 -46.47 8.43
CA ASP A 535 -14.80 -45.96 9.35
C ASP A 535 -13.35 -46.42 9.08
N GLU A 536 -13.13 -47.60 8.46
CA GLU A 536 -11.80 -48.23 8.46
C GLU A 536 -10.89 -47.84 7.28
N ALA A 537 -11.44 -47.42 6.14
CA ALA A 537 -10.62 -47.08 4.96
C ALA A 537 -9.97 -45.67 5.05
N LEU A 538 -10.49 -44.79 5.91
CA LEU A 538 -10.07 -43.39 6.01
C LEU A 538 -8.91 -43.17 6.99
N GLN A 539 -8.77 -43.97 8.05
CA GLN A 539 -7.65 -43.81 9.00
C GLN A 539 -6.28 -44.09 8.34
N GLY A 540 -6.25 -44.96 7.32
CA GLY A 540 -5.03 -45.23 6.54
C GLY A 540 -4.62 -44.09 5.60
N ARG A 541 -5.59 -43.39 4.97
CA ARG A 541 -5.33 -42.30 4.02
C ARG A 541 -5.15 -40.93 4.68
N ALA A 542 -5.81 -40.68 5.81
CA ALA A 542 -5.64 -39.43 6.57
C ALA A 542 -4.23 -39.24 7.15
N ARG A 543 -3.51 -40.34 7.46
CA ARG A 543 -2.09 -40.30 7.86
C ARG A 543 -1.15 -39.79 6.77
N GLY A 544 -1.50 -39.93 5.49
CA GLY A 544 -0.70 -39.40 4.39
C GLY A 544 -0.83 -37.89 4.22
N LEU A 545 -2.01 -37.33 4.53
CA LEU A 545 -2.30 -35.90 4.33
C LEU A 545 -1.70 -35.01 5.43
N SER A 546 -1.51 -35.52 6.66
CA SER A 546 -0.81 -34.79 7.73
C SER A 546 0.69 -34.62 7.47
N LEU A 547 1.27 -35.40 6.55
CA LEU A 547 2.68 -35.34 6.19
C LEU A 547 2.97 -34.32 5.07
N ILE A 548 1.94 -33.86 4.34
CA ILE A 548 2.11 -32.92 3.21
C ILE A 548 2.76 -31.59 3.62
N PRO A 549 2.41 -30.96 4.77
CA PRO A 549 3.12 -29.76 5.23
C PRO A 549 4.59 -30.03 5.54
N GLU A 550 4.91 -31.18 6.12
CA GLU A 550 6.29 -31.59 6.43
C GLU A 550 7.09 -31.85 5.15
N GLU A 551 6.49 -32.48 4.14
CA GLU A 551 7.11 -32.68 2.81
C GLU A 551 7.34 -31.35 2.07
N LEU A 552 6.43 -30.38 2.20
CA LEU A 552 6.58 -29.03 1.63
C LEU A 552 7.70 -28.25 2.32
N ASP A 553 7.79 -28.34 3.65
CA ASP A 553 8.87 -27.73 4.43
C ASP A 553 10.23 -28.37 4.10
N GLU A 554 10.28 -29.70 3.95
CA GLU A 554 11.50 -30.40 3.55
C GLU A 554 11.95 -29.96 2.14
N TYR A 555 11.00 -29.78 1.22
CA TYR A 555 11.30 -29.30 -0.12
C TYR A 555 11.76 -27.83 -0.11
N GLU A 556 11.13 -26.96 0.68
CA GLU A 556 11.56 -25.57 0.85
C GLU A 556 12.98 -25.49 1.45
N GLN A 557 13.29 -26.35 2.42
CA GLN A 557 14.63 -26.46 3.00
C GLN A 557 15.66 -26.95 1.97
N LYS A 558 15.31 -27.93 1.11
CA LYS A 558 16.20 -28.37 0.01
C LYS A 558 16.48 -27.24 -0.97
N VAL A 559 15.46 -26.46 -1.34
CA VAL A 559 15.63 -25.28 -2.23
C VAL A 559 16.50 -24.21 -1.56
N LYS A 560 16.32 -23.94 -0.27
CA LYS A 560 17.16 -23.01 0.51
C LYS A 560 18.62 -23.49 0.60
N ALA A 561 18.84 -24.77 0.89
CA ALA A 561 20.17 -25.36 0.92
C ALA A 561 20.86 -25.26 -0.45
N TYR A 562 20.13 -25.52 -1.54
CA TYR A 562 20.68 -25.39 -2.89
C TYR A 562 21.06 -23.93 -3.22
N LYS A 563 20.29 -22.94 -2.73
CA LYS A 563 20.63 -21.51 -2.84
C LYS A 563 21.92 -21.16 -2.08
N GLU A 564 22.10 -21.67 -0.86
CA GLU A 564 23.31 -21.45 -0.06
C GLU A 564 24.55 -22.10 -0.70
N VAL A 565 24.40 -23.29 -1.30
CA VAL A 565 25.48 -23.94 -2.06
C VAL A 565 25.86 -23.13 -3.29
N GLN A 566 24.90 -22.47 -3.97
CA GLN A 566 25.20 -21.57 -5.08
C GLN A 566 25.87 -20.27 -4.59
N LYS A 567 25.43 -19.71 -3.46
CA LYS A 567 26.03 -18.52 -2.84
C LYS A 567 27.50 -18.76 -2.47
N THR A 568 27.82 -19.95 -1.94
CA THR A 568 29.21 -20.35 -1.60
C THR A 568 30.08 -20.63 -2.83
N LYS A 569 29.50 -21.02 -3.98
CA LYS A 569 30.20 -21.12 -5.27
C LYS A 569 30.48 -19.75 -5.94
N GLY A 570 30.20 -18.63 -5.27
CA GLY A 570 30.49 -17.27 -5.76
C GLY A 570 29.41 -16.67 -6.67
N PHE A 571 28.25 -17.33 -6.81
CA PHE A 571 27.11 -16.81 -7.55
C PHE A 571 26.27 -15.89 -6.64
N HIS A 572 26.71 -14.64 -6.44
CA HIS A 572 25.93 -13.58 -5.77
C HIS A 572 24.84 -13.03 -6.72
N LEU A 573 23.86 -13.85 -7.11
CA LEU A 573 22.97 -13.55 -8.25
C LEU A 573 21.53 -13.11 -7.91
N LEU A 574 21.20 -12.90 -6.63
CA LEU A 574 19.88 -12.38 -6.24
C LEU A 574 19.91 -11.08 -5.40
N GLU A 575 21.09 -10.57 -5.08
CA GLU A 575 21.27 -9.23 -4.49
C GLU A 575 21.85 -8.21 -5.50
N ASP A 576 22.16 -8.63 -6.73
CA ASP A 576 22.66 -7.72 -7.75
C ASP A 576 21.48 -6.89 -8.32
N ASN A 577 21.28 -5.71 -7.72
CA ASN A 577 20.27 -4.70 -8.10
C ASN A 577 20.30 -4.28 -9.59
N ARG A 578 21.33 -4.71 -10.33
CA ARG A 578 21.45 -4.51 -11.78
C ARG A 578 20.34 -5.16 -12.60
N PHE A 579 19.65 -6.20 -12.10
CA PHE A 579 18.49 -6.78 -12.81
C PHE A 579 17.23 -5.91 -12.70
N ASN A 580 17.09 -5.13 -11.63
CA ASN A 580 16.04 -4.12 -11.50
C ASN A 580 16.37 -2.86 -12.34
N GLU A 581 17.64 -2.48 -12.46
CA GLU A 581 18.08 -1.42 -13.40
C GLU A 581 18.00 -1.84 -14.87
N ALA A 582 18.24 -3.11 -15.23
CA ALA A 582 18.12 -3.58 -16.61
C ALA A 582 16.66 -3.53 -17.11
N ARG A 583 15.68 -3.60 -16.20
CA ARG A 583 14.26 -3.43 -16.52
C ARG A 583 13.89 -1.97 -16.80
N SER A 584 14.62 -0.99 -16.25
CA SER A 584 14.49 0.43 -16.60
C SER A 584 15.31 0.82 -17.85
N ARG A 585 16.18 -0.06 -18.34
CA ARG A 585 17.07 0.16 -19.49
C ARG A 585 16.91 -0.84 -20.65
N MET A 586 15.72 -1.42 -20.89
CA MET A 586 15.50 -2.15 -22.14
C MET A 586 15.40 -1.18 -23.33
N PRO A 587 16.23 -1.33 -24.38
CA PRO A 587 16.06 -0.60 -25.63
C PRO A 587 14.88 -1.20 -26.39
N LEU A 588 13.89 -0.37 -26.69
CA LEU A 588 12.80 -0.69 -27.61
C LEU A 588 13.38 -1.07 -28.98
N ARG A 589 13.41 -2.37 -29.27
CA ARG A 589 13.38 -2.91 -30.65
C ARG A 589 12.02 -2.58 -31.26
N MET A 590 11.86 -1.36 -31.75
CA MET A 590 10.81 -0.98 -32.70
C MET A 590 11.44 -0.16 -33.84
N THR A 591 12.10 -0.84 -34.78
CA THR A 591 12.53 -0.23 -36.06
C THR A 591 12.46 -1.18 -37.26
N LYS A 592 11.66 -2.26 -37.22
CA LYS A 592 11.49 -3.15 -38.39
C LYS A 592 10.21 -2.94 -39.22
N LEU A 593 9.53 -1.79 -39.07
CA LEU A 593 8.30 -1.50 -39.82
C LEU A 593 8.34 -0.24 -40.70
N TRP A 594 9.52 0.36 -40.92
CA TRP A 594 9.67 1.56 -41.76
C TRP A 594 10.71 1.42 -42.90
N GLN A 595 11.09 0.19 -43.27
CA GLN A 595 12.16 -0.04 -44.25
C GLN A 595 11.72 -0.51 -45.65
N HIS A 596 10.45 -0.38 -46.03
CA HIS A 596 10.05 -0.62 -47.42
C HIS A 596 9.28 0.54 -48.05
N ARG A 597 9.99 1.21 -48.98
CA ARG A 597 9.53 1.99 -50.14
C ARG A 597 8.76 3.29 -49.87
N LEU A 598 9.51 4.39 -49.82
CA LEU A 598 9.10 5.66 -50.43
C LEU A 598 10.24 6.16 -51.35
N PRO A 599 9.97 6.50 -52.62
CA PRO A 599 10.99 6.94 -53.57
C PRO A 599 11.42 8.41 -53.34
N PRO A 600 12.63 8.81 -53.74
CA PRO A 600 13.09 10.18 -53.62
C PRO A 600 12.51 11.03 -54.75
N MET A 601 11.60 11.94 -54.42
CA MET A 601 11.34 13.13 -55.23
C MET A 601 11.71 14.35 -54.39
N LEU A 602 12.80 15.01 -54.77
CA LEU A 602 13.04 16.46 -54.69
C LEU A 602 14.51 16.74 -55.02
N VAL A 603 14.79 16.76 -56.32
CA VAL A 603 15.83 17.62 -56.90
C VAL A 603 15.03 18.66 -57.69
N TRP A 604 15.26 19.95 -57.45
CA TRP A 604 15.29 21.03 -58.45
C TRP A 604 15.35 22.38 -57.72
N CYS A 605 16.55 22.97 -57.73
CA CYS A 605 16.80 24.41 -57.66
C CYS A 605 18.10 24.68 -58.40
N HIS A 606 17.99 25.02 -59.68
CA HIS A 606 18.91 25.89 -60.40
C HIS A 606 18.27 26.32 -61.72
N SER A 607 17.76 27.54 -61.74
CA SER A 607 17.65 28.49 -62.86
C SER A 607 17.00 29.76 -62.32
#